data_AF-A0A941LMX5-F1
#
_entry.id   AF-A0A941LMX5-F1
#
_cell.length_a   1.000
_cell.length_b   1.000
_cell.length_c   1.000
_cell.angle_alpha   90.00
_cell.angle_beta   90.00
_cell.angle_gamma   90.00
#
_symmetry.space_group_name_H-M   'P 1'
#
loop_
_entity.id
_entity.type
_entity.pdbx_description
1 polymer ?
#
loop_
_entity_poly.entity_id
_entity_poly.type
_entity_poly.pdbx_seq_one_letter_code
_entity_poly.pdbx_strand_id
1 'polypeptide(L)'
;MNSYQEFATNLDQLLVGVHAVRIAVSGYMPLSVEEIGSSGDGDRLVSLCHYGEQNGDLMHDPDIVFLFHNGPDGMAAEPVSFRNDYLGIVQEVYR
;
A
#
# COMPACT_ATOMS: atom_id res chain seq x y z
N MET A 1 1.12 -15.64 15.43
CA MET A 1 1.52 -15.19 14.09
C MET A 1 1.51 -13.67 14.15
N ASN A 2 2.65 -13.01 13.94
CA ASN A 2 2.75 -11.56 14.04
C ASN A 2 2.38 -10.97 12.67
N SER A 3 1.27 -10.22 12.62
CA SER A 3 0.60 -9.83 11.38
C SER A 3 1.47 -8.96 10.46
N TYR A 4 2.43 -8.22 11.01
CA TYR A 4 3.24 -7.27 10.24
C TYR A 4 4.35 -7.92 9.42
N GLN A 5 4.97 -9.01 9.92
CA GLN A 5 5.93 -9.79 9.13
C GLN A 5 5.24 -10.51 7.96
N GLU A 6 4.01 -10.97 8.17
CA GLU A 6 3.21 -11.57 7.10
C GLU A 6 2.85 -10.55 6.03
N PHE A 7 2.48 -9.33 6.42
CA PHE A 7 2.27 -8.27 5.45
C PHE A 7 3.53 -7.96 4.67
N ALA A 8 4.69 -7.81 5.31
CA ALA A 8 5.95 -7.59 4.58
C ALA A 8 6.20 -8.69 3.53
N THR A 9 6.02 -9.95 3.93
CA THR A 9 6.21 -11.11 3.04
C THR A 9 5.25 -11.09 1.86
N ASN A 10 3.95 -10.88 2.12
CA ASN A 10 2.92 -10.87 1.08
C ASN A 10 3.09 -9.69 0.12
N LEU A 11 3.45 -8.51 0.64
CA LEU A 11 3.65 -7.30 -0.15
C LEU A 11 4.87 -7.43 -1.09
N ASP A 12 6.01 -7.94 -0.59
CA ASP A 12 7.16 -8.22 -1.46
C ASP A 12 6.83 -9.30 -2.49
N GLN A 13 6.03 -10.32 -2.13
CA GLN A 13 5.57 -11.33 -3.08
C GLN A 13 4.70 -10.73 -4.18
N LEU A 14 3.84 -9.74 -3.87
CA LEU A 14 3.04 -9.05 -4.86
C LEU A 14 3.93 -8.24 -5.83
N LEU A 15 4.97 -7.58 -5.32
CA LEU A 15 5.88 -6.76 -6.11
C LEU A 15 6.83 -7.58 -7.00
N VAL A 16 7.14 -8.84 -6.69
CA VAL A 16 8.00 -9.72 -7.51
C VAL A 16 9.33 -9.05 -7.91
N GLY A 17 9.89 -8.22 -7.02
CA GLY A 17 11.15 -7.51 -7.26
C GLY A 17 11.07 -6.32 -8.24
N VAL A 18 9.87 -5.88 -8.63
CA VAL A 18 9.66 -4.61 -9.34
C VAL A 18 9.06 -3.56 -8.41
N HIS A 19 9.12 -2.28 -8.80
CA HIS A 19 8.61 -1.18 -7.98
C HIS A 19 7.12 -0.88 -8.17
N ALA A 20 6.48 -1.43 -9.19
CA ALA A 20 5.06 -1.23 -9.45
C ALA A 20 4.47 -2.40 -10.22
N VAL A 21 3.31 -2.88 -9.78
CA VAL A 21 2.54 -3.92 -10.47
C VAL A 21 1.06 -3.57 -10.47
N ARG A 22 0.39 -3.88 -11.57
CA ARG A 22 -1.07 -3.82 -11.67
C ARG A 22 -1.61 -5.24 -11.81
N ILE A 23 -2.44 -5.66 -10.86
CA ILE A 23 -3.00 -7.00 -10.79
C ILE A 23 -4.48 -6.90 -11.15
N ALA A 24 -4.86 -7.58 -12.25
CA ALA A 24 -6.24 -7.61 -12.73
C ALA A 24 -6.82 -9.01 -12.54
N VAL A 25 -7.96 -9.09 -11.85
CA VAL A 25 -8.73 -10.33 -11.67
C VAL A 25 -10.15 -10.06 -12.17
N SER A 26 -10.68 -10.97 -12.99
CA SER A 26 -12.03 -10.82 -13.54
C SER A 26 -13.08 -10.68 -12.43
N GLY A 27 -13.94 -9.67 -12.55
CA GLY A 27 -14.97 -9.35 -11.55
C GLY A 27 -14.52 -8.45 -10.40
N TYR A 28 -13.24 -8.07 -10.33
CA TYR A 28 -12.69 -7.17 -9.31
C TYR A 28 -12.09 -5.91 -9.95
N MET A 29 -12.02 -4.82 -9.19
CA MET A 29 -11.23 -3.66 -9.58
C MET A 29 -9.74 -4.03 -9.59
N PRO A 30 -8.96 -3.60 -10.60
CA PRO A 30 -7.53 -3.84 -10.59
C PRO A 30 -6.86 -3.27 -9.34
N LEU A 31 -5.92 -4.00 -8.77
CA LEU A 31 -5.08 -3.55 -7.67
C LEU A 31 -3.79 -2.99 -8.23
N SER A 32 -3.46 -1.74 -7.89
CA SER A 32 -2.13 -1.18 -8.02
C SER A 32 -1.36 -1.44 -6.73
N VAL A 33 -0.18 -2.03 -6.84
CA VAL A 33 0.79 -2.17 -5.74
C VAL A 33 2.06 -1.46 -6.17
N GLU A 34 2.44 -0.39 -5.45
CA GLU A 34 3.47 0.53 -5.91
C GLU A 34 4.38 0.97 -4.75
N GLU A 35 5.69 0.93 -4.96
CA GLU A 35 6.65 1.64 -4.12
C GLU A 35 6.57 3.13 -4.44
N ILE A 36 6.04 3.90 -3.49
CA ILE A 36 5.76 5.34 -3.68
C ILE A 36 6.85 6.26 -3.11
N GLY A 37 7.93 5.67 -2.59
CA GLY A 37 9.09 6.39 -2.07
C GLY A 37 9.61 5.81 -0.76
N SER A 38 10.20 6.69 0.04
CA SER A 38 10.78 6.35 1.34
C SER A 38 10.33 7.30 2.43
N SER A 39 10.29 6.82 3.67
CA SER A 39 10.09 7.65 4.86
C SER A 39 11.29 8.58 5.10
N GLY A 40 11.18 9.46 6.11
CA GLY A 40 12.29 10.32 6.53
C GLY A 40 13.53 9.55 6.99
N ASP A 41 13.34 8.31 7.46
CA ASP A 41 14.42 7.42 7.91
C ASP A 41 14.95 6.51 6.78
N GLY A 42 14.42 6.65 5.56
CA GLY A 42 14.84 5.90 4.38
C GLY A 42 14.12 4.56 4.16
N ASP A 43 13.16 4.22 5.03
CA ASP A 43 12.36 3.00 4.96
C ASP A 43 11.36 3.04 3.80
N ARG A 44 11.13 1.91 3.11
CA ARG A 44 10.28 1.84 1.90
C ARG A 44 8.81 2.07 2.24
N LEU A 45 8.11 2.81 1.37
CA LEU A 45 6.67 3.00 1.42
C LEU A 45 6.00 2.30 0.24
N VAL A 46 5.02 1.44 0.52
CA VAL A 46 4.28 0.69 -0.50
C VAL A 46 2.80 0.99 -0.41
N SER A 47 2.22 1.54 -1.47
CA SER A 47 0.78 1.78 -1.63
C SER A 47 0.08 0.55 -2.21
N LEU A 48 -1.04 0.19 -1.61
CA LEU A 48 -2.05 -0.74 -2.15
C LEU A 48 -3.29 0.07 -2.47
N CYS A 49 -3.52 0.31 -3.76
CA CYS A 49 -4.59 1.18 -4.21
C CYS A 49 -5.47 0.51 -5.26
N HIS A 50 -6.78 0.63 -5.06
CA HIS A 50 -7.75 0.48 -6.13
C HIS A 50 -8.16 1.86 -6.64
N TYR A 51 -8.38 1.98 -7.95
CA TYR A 51 -8.81 3.23 -8.55
C TYR A 51 -10.21 3.10 -9.14
N GLY A 52 -11.12 3.93 -8.64
CA GLY A 52 -12.35 4.28 -9.34
C GLY A 52 -12.13 5.49 -10.25
N GLU A 53 -13.09 5.79 -11.11
CA GLU A 53 -13.11 7.01 -11.92
C GLU A 53 -14.28 7.90 -11.49
N GLN A 54 -14.04 9.20 -11.31
CA GLN A 54 -15.09 10.18 -11.07
C GLN A 54 -14.83 11.42 -11.94
N ASN A 55 -15.77 11.73 -12.84
CA ASN A 55 -15.66 12.86 -13.77
C ASN A 55 -14.38 12.84 -14.65
N GLY A 56 -13.81 11.66 -14.92
CA GLY A 56 -12.57 11.50 -15.67
C GLY A 56 -11.29 11.49 -14.82
N ASP A 57 -11.38 11.77 -13.52
CA ASP A 57 -10.25 11.70 -12.59
C ASP A 57 -10.21 10.33 -11.90
N LEU A 58 -9.00 9.79 -11.71
CA LEU A 58 -8.79 8.59 -10.91
C LEU A 58 -8.89 8.93 -9.43
N MET A 59 -9.67 8.13 -8.71
CA MET A 59 -9.97 8.30 -7.30
C MET A 59 -9.51 7.07 -6.52
N HIS A 60 -8.82 7.26 -5.39
CA HIS A 60 -8.38 6.16 -4.53
C HIS A 60 -9.58 5.52 -3.82
N ASP A 61 -9.79 4.20 -3.98
CA ASP A 61 -10.96 3.47 -3.46
C ASP A 61 -10.71 2.00 -3.07
N PRO A 62 -10.09 1.73 -1.91
CA PRO A 62 -9.26 2.63 -1.10
C PRO A 62 -7.78 2.58 -1.49
N ASP A 63 -6.99 3.46 -0.88
CA ASP A 63 -5.53 3.39 -0.81
C ASP A 63 -5.06 3.17 0.64
N ILE A 64 -4.12 2.24 0.81
CA ILE A 64 -3.41 2.00 2.07
C ILE A 64 -1.91 2.01 1.80
N VAL A 65 -1.17 2.83 2.54
CA VAL A 65 0.30 2.84 2.48
C VAL A 65 0.86 2.04 3.64
N PHE A 66 1.80 1.16 3.33
CA PHE A 66 2.58 0.38 4.30
C PHE A 66 4.01 0.90 4.39
N LEU A 67 4.52 1.03 5.60
CA LEU A 67 5.92 1.31 5.89
C LEU A 67 6.65 0.01 6.18
N PHE A 68 7.67 -0.28 5.38
CA PHE A 68 8.58 -1.40 5.61
C PHE A 68 9.72 -0.97 6.50
N HIS A 69 9.90 -1.65 7.62
CA HIS A 69 11.01 -1.39 8.54
C HIS A 69 11.64 -2.70 9.01
N ASN A 70 12.90 -2.63 9.43
CA ASN A 70 13.62 -3.76 10.00
C ASN A 70 13.55 -3.71 11.53
N GLY A 71 12.82 -4.64 12.14
CA GLY A 71 12.74 -4.81 13.58
C GLY A 71 13.64 -5.93 14.11
N PRO A 72 13.68 -6.13 15.45
CA PRO A 72 14.40 -7.24 16.08
C PRO A 72 13.96 -8.63 15.59
N ASP A 73 12.68 -8.76 15.21
CA ASP A 73 12.06 -9.99 14.72
C ASP A 73 12.12 -10.13 13.19
N GLY A 74 12.88 -9.27 12.51
CA GLY A 74 12.99 -9.23 11.05
C GLY A 74 12.18 -8.10 10.40
N MET A 75 12.03 -8.20 9.09
CA MET A 75 11.30 -7.21 8.28
C MET A 75 9.80 -7.26 8.56
N ALA A 76 9.21 -6.09 8.78
CA ALA A 76 7.80 -5.91 9.05
C ALA A 76 7.23 -4.79 8.19
N ALA A 77 5.94 -4.88 7.87
CA ALA A 77 5.21 -3.85 7.15
C ALA A 77 3.95 -3.48 7.95
N GLU A 78 3.84 -2.22 8.32
CA GLU A 78 2.69 -1.69 9.07
C GLU A 78 1.95 -0.64 8.25
N PRO A 79 0.61 -0.58 8.32
CA PRO A 79 -0.15 0.44 7.62
C PRO A 79 0.05 1.80 8.31
N VAL A 80 0.46 2.81 7.54
CA VAL A 80 0.75 4.16 8.03
C VAL A 80 -0.24 5.21 7.55
N SER A 81 -0.97 4.94 6.47
CA SER A 81 -2.08 5.78 6.04
C SER A 81 -3.22 4.98 5.40
N PHE A 82 -4.42 5.56 5.48
CA PHE A 82 -5.61 5.11 4.75
C PHE A 82 -6.25 6.31 4.07
N ARG A 83 -6.63 6.14 2.80
CA ARG A 83 -7.33 7.16 2.03
C ARG A 83 -8.47 6.54 1.22
N ASN A 84 -9.61 7.21 1.22
CA ASN A 84 -10.71 6.94 0.30
C ASN A 84 -11.30 8.26 -0.18
N ASP A 85 -11.17 8.52 -1.48
CA ASP A 85 -11.55 9.81 -2.04
C ASP A 85 -13.06 9.99 -2.17
N TYR A 86 -13.82 8.92 -2.42
CA TYR A 86 -15.29 8.96 -2.50
C TYR A 86 -15.94 9.30 -1.16
N LEU A 87 -15.29 8.90 -0.07
CA LEU A 87 -15.73 9.21 1.30
C LEU A 87 -15.10 10.49 1.85
N GLY A 88 -14.11 11.08 1.17
CA GLY A 88 -13.35 12.23 1.65
C GLY A 88 -12.57 11.92 2.94
N ILE A 89 -12.10 10.68 3.11
CA ILE A 89 -11.41 10.22 4.31
C ILE A 89 -9.91 10.14 4.04
N VAL A 90 -9.12 10.74 4.93
CA VAL A 90 -7.67 10.57 5.03
C VAL A 90 -7.30 10.38 6.49
N GLN A 91 -6.58 9.30 6.78
CA GLN A 91 -6.08 8.97 8.11
C GLN A 91 -4.59 8.66 8.03
N GLU A 92 -3.82 9.20 8.96
CA GLU A 92 -2.37 8.99 9.08
C GLU A 92 -2.06 8.58 10.51
N VAL A 93 -1.17 7.60 10.67
CA VAL A 93 -0.79 7.08 11.99
C VAL A 93 0.20 8.01 12.69
N TYR A 94 1.19 8.52 11.95
CA TYR A 94 2.23 9.41 12.48
C TYR A 94 1.99 10.82 11.92
N ARG A 95 1.85 11.80 12.81
CA ARG A 95 1.70 13.22 12.50
C ARG A 95 2.71 14.05 13.28
#